data_AF-A0A3Q1F5A1-F1
#
_entry.id   AF-A0A3Q1F5A1-F1
#
_cell.length_a   1.000
_cell.length_b   1.000
_cell.length_c   1.000
_cell.angle_alpha   90.00
_cell.angle_beta   90.00
_cell.angle_gamma   90.00
#
_symmetry.space_group_name_H-M   'P 1'
#
loop_
_entity.id
_entity.type
_entity.pdbx_description
1 polymer ?
#
loop_
_entity_poly.entity_id
_entity_poly.type
_entity_poly.pdbx_seq_one_letter_code
_entity_poly.pdbx_strand_id
1 'polypeptide(L)'
;MQELKYVSLGVLVLQTTSLVLTMRYSRTLKEDGPRYLASSAVVSAEVLKIITCIFLVLMENSECFMRAMNQLLKEEIVNKPMETLKLAVPAGIYTLQNNLLYVALSNLDAATYQVTYQLKILTTALFSVSMLGKKLGFYQWLSLLFLMAGVTLVQWPSDSGGDTEEKVVSAGSQFMGLMAVLMACVSSGFAGVYFEKILKETKQSVWVRNIQLGLFSFILGFIGMIVYDGQSVRQLGMFQGYSTITCIVVALQAVGGLVVAVVIKYADNILKGFAASLSIILSTLISYFLLNDFSPTGLFFLGALLVIAATFLYGHERKPTGSSAIKV
;
A
#
# COMPACT_ATOMS: atom_id res chain seq x y z
N MET A 1 -11.22 -20.06 -13.82
CA MET A 1 -11.06 -19.39 -12.51
C MET A 1 -9.71 -19.65 -11.84
N GLN A 2 -9.17 -20.89 -11.84
CA GLN A 2 -7.85 -21.17 -11.24
C GLN A 2 -6.70 -20.45 -11.95
N GLU A 3 -6.68 -20.40 -13.29
CA GLU A 3 -5.69 -19.63 -14.08
C GLU A 3 -5.63 -18.15 -13.68
N LEU A 4 -6.79 -17.49 -13.55
CA LEU A 4 -6.89 -16.09 -13.11
C LEU A 4 -6.32 -15.84 -11.71
N LYS A 5 -6.37 -16.84 -10.82
CA LYS A 5 -5.80 -16.73 -9.47
C LYS A 5 -4.28 -16.71 -9.50
N TYR A 6 -3.66 -17.62 -10.25
CA TYR A 6 -2.19 -17.69 -10.37
C TYR A 6 -1.62 -16.52 -11.16
N VAL A 7 -2.30 -16.08 -12.21
CA VAL A 7 -1.93 -14.85 -12.95
C VAL A 7 -2.02 -13.63 -12.04
N SER A 8 -3.12 -13.47 -11.29
CA SER A 8 -3.25 -12.35 -10.33
C SER A 8 -2.18 -12.38 -9.24
N LEU A 9 -1.77 -13.57 -8.79
CA LEU A 9 -0.69 -13.75 -7.82
C LEU A 9 0.66 -13.30 -8.41
N GLY A 10 1.00 -13.78 -9.60
CA GLY A 10 2.25 -13.40 -10.27
C GLY A 10 2.32 -11.90 -10.53
N VAL A 11 1.23 -11.31 -11.03
CA VAL A 11 1.13 -9.86 -11.25
C VAL A 11 1.29 -9.10 -9.93
N LEU A 12 0.65 -9.53 -8.84
CA LEU A 12 0.76 -8.86 -7.55
C LEU A 12 2.18 -8.91 -6.97
N VAL A 13 2.86 -10.06 -7.08
CA VAL A 13 4.26 -10.22 -6.64
C VAL A 13 5.16 -9.28 -7.42
N LEU A 14 5.08 -9.34 -8.75
CA LEU A 14 5.92 -8.54 -9.64
C LEU A 14 5.67 -7.06 -9.40
N GLN A 15 4.40 -6.65 -9.32
CA GLN A 15 4.03 -5.27 -9.08
C GLN A 15 4.50 -4.77 -7.72
N THR A 16 4.26 -5.52 -6.64
CA THR A 16 4.61 -5.09 -5.27
C THR A 16 6.12 -4.97 -5.12
N THR A 17 6.87 -5.96 -5.61
CA THR A 17 8.32 -5.99 -5.52
C THR A 17 8.96 -4.92 -6.39
N SER A 18 8.50 -4.77 -7.64
CA SER A 18 9.02 -3.74 -8.55
C SER A 18 8.73 -2.34 -8.02
N LEU A 19 7.53 -2.10 -7.45
CA LEU A 19 7.18 -0.81 -6.88
C LEU A 19 8.12 -0.44 -5.73
N VAL A 20 8.28 -1.33 -4.74
CA VAL A 20 9.09 -1.05 -3.54
C VAL A 20 10.55 -0.78 -3.91
N LEU A 21 11.12 -1.60 -4.80
CA LEU A 21 12.51 -1.47 -5.22
C LEU A 21 12.75 -0.24 -6.08
N THR A 22 11.89 0.02 -7.07
CA THR A 22 12.03 1.19 -7.94
C THR A 22 11.82 2.47 -7.14
N MET A 23 10.89 2.46 -6.19
CA MET A 23 10.64 3.58 -5.28
C MET A 23 11.85 3.83 -4.38
N ARG A 24 12.42 2.79 -3.75
CA ARG A 24 13.67 2.90 -2.98
C ARG A 24 14.80 3.47 -3.85
N TYR A 25 15.04 2.86 -5.01
CA TYR A 25 16.07 3.30 -5.96
C TYR A 25 15.89 4.77 -6.37
N SER A 26 14.67 5.18 -6.72
CA SER A 26 14.37 6.58 -7.09
C SER A 26 14.63 7.60 -5.97
N ARG A 27 14.58 7.15 -4.71
CA ARG A 27 14.75 8.01 -3.53
C ARG A 27 16.19 8.04 -3.03
N THR A 28 16.97 6.99 -3.30
CA THR A 28 18.38 6.89 -2.92
C THR A 28 19.34 7.37 -4.01
N LEU A 29 18.92 7.38 -5.28
CA LEU A 29 19.73 7.89 -6.38
C LEU A 29 20.03 9.39 -6.16
N LYS A 30 21.32 9.74 -6.19
CA LYS A 30 21.78 11.13 -6.23
C LYS A 30 21.79 11.57 -7.70
N GLU A 31 20.67 12.08 -8.20
CA GLU A 31 20.67 12.82 -9.46
C GLU A 31 21.15 14.26 -9.21
N ASP A 32 21.85 14.86 -10.20
CA ASP A 32 22.25 16.26 -10.18
C ASP A 32 21.00 17.15 -10.31
N GLY A 33 20.34 17.43 -9.19
CA GLY A 33 19.13 18.25 -9.15
C GLY A 33 18.32 18.12 -7.86
N PRO A 34 17.25 18.92 -7.72
CA PRO A 34 16.33 18.81 -6.60
C PRO A 34 15.58 17.47 -6.66
N ARG A 35 15.46 16.78 -5.52
CA ARG A 35 14.65 15.56 -5.42
C ARG A 35 13.19 15.84 -5.75
N TYR A 36 12.53 14.86 -6.39
CA TYR A 36 11.09 14.97 -6.63
C TYR A 36 10.28 14.94 -5.34
N LEU A 37 9.12 15.61 -5.40
CA LEU A 37 8.19 15.71 -4.29
C LEU A 37 7.34 14.44 -4.21
N ALA A 38 7.34 13.79 -3.05
CA ALA A 38 6.52 12.60 -2.81
C ALA A 38 5.02 12.89 -2.98
N SER A 39 4.58 14.06 -2.50
CA SER A 39 3.20 14.53 -2.62
C SER A 39 2.76 14.67 -4.08
N SER A 40 3.61 15.24 -4.93
CA SER A 40 3.36 15.33 -6.37
C SER A 40 3.26 13.96 -7.03
N ALA A 41 4.15 13.02 -6.67
CA ALA A 41 4.11 11.66 -7.20
C ALA A 41 2.81 10.93 -6.81
N VAL A 42 2.37 11.09 -5.56
CA VAL A 42 1.10 10.54 -5.07
C VAL A 42 -0.09 11.13 -5.84
N VAL A 43 -0.15 12.46 -6.00
CA VAL A 43 -1.22 13.13 -6.76
C VAL A 43 -1.23 12.67 -8.21
N SER A 44 -0.06 12.57 -8.85
CA SER A 44 0.08 12.10 -10.23
C SER A 44 -0.42 10.66 -10.39
N ALA A 45 -0.12 9.79 -9.41
CA ALA A 45 -0.60 8.41 -9.41
C ALA A 45 -2.12 8.32 -9.23
N GLU A 46 -2.73 9.19 -8.43
CA GLU A 46 -4.20 9.28 -8.34
C GLU A 46 -4.83 9.70 -9.68
N VAL A 47 -4.26 10.70 -10.36
CA VAL A 47 -4.75 11.12 -11.69
C VAL A 47 -4.70 9.96 -12.68
N LEU A 48 -3.57 9.24 -12.76
CA LEU A 48 -3.46 8.08 -13.63
C LEU A 48 -4.47 6.99 -13.28
N LYS A 49 -4.67 6.69 -11.99
CA LYS A 49 -5.68 5.73 -11.55
C LYS A 49 -7.09 6.13 -11.97
N ILE A 50 -7.46 7.41 -11.82
CA ILE A 50 -8.77 7.90 -12.24
C ILE A 50 -8.94 7.74 -13.75
N ILE A 51 -7.93 8.14 -14.55
CA ILE A 51 -7.96 7.98 -16.01
C ILE A 51 -8.13 6.50 -16.40
N THR A 52 -7.35 5.60 -15.80
CA THR A 52 -7.46 4.16 -16.09
C THR A 52 -8.81 3.59 -15.65
N CYS A 53 -9.33 3.98 -14.48
CA CYS A 53 -10.66 3.54 -14.03
C CYS A 53 -11.76 4.03 -14.97
N ILE A 54 -11.70 5.28 -15.43
CA ILE A 54 -12.64 5.80 -16.43
C ILE A 54 -12.54 4.98 -17.72
N PHE A 55 -11.32 4.75 -18.22
CA PHE A 55 -11.09 3.92 -19.41
C PHE A 55 -11.69 2.51 -19.28
N LEU A 56 -11.48 1.83 -18.16
CA LEU A 56 -12.04 0.50 -17.91
C LEU A 56 -13.57 0.50 -17.88
N VAL A 57 -14.18 1.50 -17.25
CA VAL A 57 -15.65 1.65 -17.20
C VAL A 57 -16.24 1.89 -18.59
N LEU A 58 -15.52 2.57 -19.48
CA LEU A 58 -15.94 2.76 -20.87
C LEU A 58 -15.80 1.49 -21.71
N MET A 59 -14.78 0.68 -21.45
CA MET A 59 -14.69 -0.62 -22.12
C MET A 59 -15.77 -1.59 -21.65
N GLU A 60 -16.22 -1.47 -20.38
CA GLU A 60 -17.27 -2.32 -19.80
C GLU A 60 -18.68 -1.89 -20.26
N ASN A 61 -18.90 -0.61 -20.54
CA ASN A 61 -20.18 -0.08 -21.01
C ASN A 61 -20.11 0.38 -22.47
N SER A 62 -20.83 -0.29 -23.37
CA SER A 62 -20.92 0.04 -24.81
C SER A 62 -21.60 1.39 -25.14
N GLU A 63 -21.94 2.19 -24.12
CA GLU A 63 -22.59 3.50 -24.24
C GLU A 63 -21.57 4.63 -24.50
N CYS A 64 -22.03 5.72 -25.11
CA CYS A 64 -21.19 6.88 -25.41
C CYS A 64 -20.56 7.50 -24.13
N PHE A 65 -19.25 7.80 -24.18
CA PHE A 65 -18.42 8.33 -23.09
C PHE A 65 -19.13 9.33 -22.17
N MET A 66 -19.69 10.38 -22.77
CA MET A 66 -20.31 11.48 -22.03
C MET A 66 -21.57 11.03 -21.29
N ARG A 67 -22.34 10.08 -21.82
CA ARG A 67 -23.60 9.64 -21.22
C ARG A 67 -23.35 8.69 -20.05
N ALA A 68 -22.46 7.72 -20.21
CA ALA A 68 -22.07 6.80 -19.14
C ALA A 68 -21.42 7.53 -17.96
N MET A 69 -20.51 8.47 -18.24
CA MET A 69 -19.84 9.25 -17.19
C MET A 69 -20.79 10.20 -16.48
N ASN A 70 -21.70 10.86 -17.20
CA ASN A 70 -22.67 11.78 -16.62
C ASN A 70 -23.76 11.04 -15.80
N GLN A 71 -24.16 9.84 -16.21
CA GLN A 71 -25.00 8.96 -15.38
C GLN A 71 -24.28 8.52 -14.10
N LEU A 72 -23.03 8.06 -14.18
CA LEU A 72 -22.27 7.65 -13.00
C LEU A 72 -22.02 8.79 -12.01
N LEU A 73 -21.62 9.97 -12.49
CA LEU A 73 -21.46 11.16 -11.67
C LEU A 73 -22.80 11.58 -11.04
N LYS A 74 -23.87 11.62 -11.82
CA LYS A 74 -25.16 12.11 -11.32
C LYS A 74 -25.83 11.12 -10.36
N GLU A 75 -25.87 9.83 -10.70
CA GLU A 75 -26.57 8.81 -9.92
C GLU A 75 -25.79 8.34 -8.69
N GLU A 76 -24.45 8.24 -8.77
CA GLU A 76 -23.66 7.66 -7.68
C GLU A 76 -22.86 8.69 -6.86
N ILE A 77 -22.56 9.87 -7.42
CA ILE A 77 -21.85 10.95 -6.68
C ILE A 77 -22.83 12.04 -6.23
N VAL A 78 -23.63 12.60 -7.13
CA VAL A 78 -24.51 13.74 -6.81
C VAL A 78 -25.76 13.32 -6.04
N ASN A 79 -26.38 12.20 -6.39
CA ASN A 79 -27.61 11.75 -5.75
C ASN A 79 -27.39 11.06 -4.39
N LYS A 80 -26.15 10.67 -4.04
CA LYS A 80 -25.82 10.00 -2.77
C LYS A 80 -24.67 10.68 -2.01
N PRO A 81 -24.73 12.00 -1.76
CA PRO A 81 -23.60 12.78 -1.26
C PRO A 81 -23.10 12.31 0.10
N MET A 82 -23.98 11.80 0.97
CA MET A 82 -23.58 11.27 2.29
C MET A 82 -22.78 9.97 2.20
N GLU A 83 -23.10 9.08 1.25
CA GLU A 83 -22.30 7.87 1.03
C GLU A 83 -20.95 8.20 0.41
N THR A 84 -20.94 9.15 -0.52
CA THR A 84 -19.72 9.62 -1.17
C THR A 84 -18.81 10.32 -0.16
N LEU A 85 -19.36 11.16 0.72
CA LEU A 85 -18.59 11.85 1.76
C LEU A 85 -17.95 10.89 2.77
N LYS A 86 -18.59 9.77 3.11
CA LYS A 86 -17.98 8.74 3.95
C LYS A 86 -16.68 8.20 3.33
N LEU A 87 -16.57 8.14 1.99
CA LEU A 87 -15.35 7.70 1.30
C LEU A 87 -14.21 8.72 1.33
N ALA A 88 -14.48 9.99 1.66
CA ALA A 88 -13.43 10.99 1.81
C ALA A 88 -12.48 10.66 2.97
N VAL A 89 -12.98 10.03 4.04
CA VAL A 89 -12.18 9.60 5.20
C VAL A 89 -11.11 8.57 4.79
N PRO A 90 -11.44 7.40 4.22
CA PRO A 90 -10.42 6.44 3.81
C PRO A 90 -9.53 7.00 2.69
N ALA A 91 -10.06 7.83 1.77
CA ALA A 91 -9.28 8.47 0.71
C ALA A 91 -8.15 9.36 1.28
N GLY A 92 -8.47 10.23 2.24
CA GLY A 92 -7.49 11.10 2.89
C GLY A 92 -6.43 10.29 3.64
N ILE A 93 -6.85 9.24 4.36
CA ILE A 93 -5.94 8.38 5.11
C ILE A 93 -5.02 7.57 4.17
N TYR A 94 -5.52 7.06 3.05
CA TYR A 94 -4.69 6.41 2.03
C TYR A 94 -3.71 7.37 1.37
N THR A 95 -4.11 8.62 1.14
CA THR A 95 -3.23 9.66 0.60
C THR A 95 -2.08 9.98 1.56
N LEU A 96 -2.40 10.15 2.86
CA LEU A 96 -1.41 10.34 3.90
C LEU A 96 -0.48 9.12 3.99
N GLN A 97 -1.06 7.91 4.02
CA GLN A 97 -0.32 6.65 4.04
C GLN A 97 0.68 6.58 2.90
N ASN A 98 0.26 6.85 1.66
CA ASN A 98 1.15 6.80 0.49
C ASN A 98 2.35 7.73 0.65
N ASN A 99 2.14 8.95 1.16
CA ASN A 99 3.23 9.88 1.47
C ASN A 99 4.17 9.35 2.56
N LEU A 100 3.62 8.76 3.63
CA LEU A 100 4.42 8.14 4.68
C LEU A 100 5.28 6.96 4.16
N LEU A 101 4.80 6.21 3.16
CA LEU A 101 5.60 5.15 2.53
C LEU A 101 6.80 5.72 1.76
N TYR A 102 6.66 6.88 1.11
CA TYR A 102 7.81 7.58 0.50
C TYR A 102 8.81 8.02 1.55
N VAL A 103 8.34 8.57 2.67
CA VAL A 103 9.21 8.96 3.79
C VAL A 103 9.94 7.74 4.35
N ALA A 104 9.24 6.63 4.57
CA ALA A 104 9.81 5.38 5.04
C ALA A 104 10.91 4.86 4.10
N LEU A 105 10.62 4.69 2.81
CA LEU A 105 11.57 4.18 1.81
C LEU A 105 12.71 5.14 1.51
N SER A 106 12.58 6.42 1.88
CA SER A 106 13.71 7.36 1.82
C SER A 106 14.72 7.13 2.95
N ASN A 107 14.28 6.52 4.05
CA ASN A 107 15.03 6.45 5.31
C ASN A 107 15.32 5.02 5.79
N LEU A 108 14.66 4.01 5.21
CA LEU A 108 14.87 2.59 5.48
C LEU A 108 15.25 1.87 4.20
N ASP A 109 16.08 0.83 4.32
CA ASP A 109 16.31 -0.12 3.24
C ASP A 109 15.01 -0.88 2.90
N ALA A 110 14.93 -1.39 1.68
CA ALA A 110 13.72 -2.02 1.18
C ALA A 110 13.38 -3.31 1.95
N ALA A 111 14.37 -4.05 2.46
CA ALA A 111 14.16 -5.30 3.17
C ALA A 111 13.52 -5.05 4.55
N THR A 112 14.09 -4.14 5.34
CA THR A 112 13.57 -3.72 6.65
C THR A 112 12.18 -3.09 6.51
N TYR A 113 11.99 -2.25 5.49
CA TYR A 113 10.67 -1.70 5.15
C TYR A 113 9.65 -2.81 4.87
N GLN A 114 9.99 -3.78 4.00
CA GLN A 114 9.05 -4.80 3.56
C GLN A 114 8.58 -5.68 4.70
N VAL A 115 9.49 -6.05 5.61
CA VAL A 115 9.14 -6.86 6.79
C VAL A 115 8.35 -6.04 7.81
N THR A 116 8.80 -4.82 8.11
CA THR A 116 8.12 -3.95 9.11
C THR A 116 6.72 -3.54 8.65
N TYR A 117 6.51 -3.31 7.36
CA TYR A 117 5.22 -2.93 6.81
C TYR A 117 4.15 -4.02 6.94
N GLN A 118 4.55 -5.27 7.23
CA GLN A 118 3.61 -6.35 7.52
C GLN A 118 2.91 -6.18 8.87
N LEU A 119 3.37 -5.29 9.75
CA LEU A 119 2.62 -4.85 10.94
C LEU A 119 1.22 -4.33 10.60
N LYS A 120 0.96 -3.95 9.36
CA LYS A 120 -0.40 -3.65 8.88
C LYS A 120 -1.39 -4.79 9.15
N ILE A 121 -0.94 -6.05 9.21
CA ILE A 121 -1.80 -7.20 9.53
C ILE A 121 -2.33 -7.08 10.95
N LEU A 122 -1.47 -6.72 11.91
CA LEU A 122 -1.86 -6.49 13.30
C LEU A 122 -2.88 -5.35 13.42
N THR A 123 -2.58 -4.20 12.83
CA THR A 123 -3.46 -3.03 12.92
C THR A 123 -4.80 -3.31 12.24
N THR A 124 -4.81 -3.97 11.08
CA THR A 124 -6.03 -4.41 10.39
C THR A 124 -6.83 -5.39 11.24
N ALA A 125 -6.19 -6.33 11.93
CA ALA A 125 -6.87 -7.29 12.81
C ALA A 125 -7.52 -6.58 14.00
N LEU A 126 -6.80 -5.66 14.66
CA LEU A 126 -7.32 -4.87 15.79
C LEU A 126 -8.52 -4.02 15.37
N PHE A 127 -8.42 -3.29 14.26
CA PHE A 127 -9.55 -2.51 13.73
C PHE A 127 -10.69 -3.40 13.24
N SER A 128 -10.41 -4.59 12.68
CA SER A 128 -11.45 -5.53 12.28
C SER A 128 -12.27 -6.05 13.46
N VAL A 129 -11.64 -6.31 14.61
CA VAL A 129 -12.35 -6.67 15.84
C VAL A 129 -13.14 -5.49 16.36
N SER A 130 -12.53 -4.31 16.44
CA SER A 130 -13.16 -3.11 17.03
C SER A 130 -14.31 -2.53 16.18
N MET A 131 -14.15 -2.43 14.87
CA MET A 131 -15.09 -1.71 13.97
C MET A 131 -16.11 -2.61 13.27
N LEU A 132 -15.72 -3.85 12.96
CA LEU A 132 -16.57 -4.84 12.26
C LEU A 132 -17.09 -5.94 13.21
N GLY A 133 -16.62 -5.99 14.46
CA GLY A 133 -17.02 -7.02 15.42
C GLY A 133 -16.57 -8.43 15.05
N LYS A 134 -15.52 -8.58 14.22
CA LYS A 134 -15.01 -9.90 13.84
C LYS A 134 -14.43 -10.62 15.07
N LYS A 135 -14.62 -11.94 15.15
CA LYS A 135 -14.01 -12.80 16.17
C LYS A 135 -12.76 -13.45 15.59
N LEU A 136 -11.61 -13.21 16.20
CA LEU A 136 -10.34 -13.82 15.80
C LEU A 136 -10.18 -15.19 16.47
N GLY A 137 -9.81 -16.20 15.68
CA GLY A 137 -9.50 -17.54 16.19
C GLY A 137 -8.13 -17.60 16.88
N PHE A 138 -7.87 -18.72 17.58
CA PHE A 138 -6.59 -18.95 18.27
C PHE A 138 -5.38 -18.81 17.34
N TYR A 139 -5.44 -19.41 16.13
CA TYR A 139 -4.35 -19.32 15.16
C TYR A 139 -4.10 -17.90 14.65
N GLN A 140 -5.13 -17.06 14.59
CA GLN A 140 -4.97 -15.66 14.18
C GLN A 140 -4.29 -14.86 15.30
N TRP A 141 -4.69 -15.04 16.55
CA TRP A 141 -3.97 -14.44 17.68
C TRP A 141 -2.51 -14.90 17.75
N LEU A 142 -2.26 -16.19 17.55
CA LEU A 142 -0.89 -16.73 17.51
C LEU A 142 -0.09 -16.12 16.36
N SER A 143 -0.69 -15.94 15.19
CA SER A 143 -0.03 -15.30 14.05
C SER A 143 0.36 -13.85 14.35
N LEU A 144 -0.47 -13.11 15.09
CA LEU A 144 -0.15 -11.73 15.50
C LEU A 144 1.04 -11.68 16.46
N LEU A 145 1.17 -12.65 17.35
CA LEU A 145 2.34 -12.78 18.22
C LEU A 145 3.61 -13.08 17.42
N PHE A 146 3.55 -14.01 16.47
CA PHE A 146 4.68 -14.32 15.59
C PHE A 146 5.08 -13.12 14.73
N LEU A 147 4.10 -12.34 14.25
CA LEU A 147 4.34 -11.12 13.50
C LEU A 147 5.12 -10.10 14.35
N MET A 148 4.69 -9.87 15.60
CA MET A 148 5.38 -8.95 16.51
C MET A 148 6.79 -9.42 16.85
N ALA A 149 6.97 -10.71 17.15
CA ALA A 149 8.28 -11.29 17.39
C ALA A 149 9.19 -11.17 16.15
N GLY A 150 8.67 -11.45 14.95
CA GLY A 150 9.44 -11.34 13.73
C GLY A 150 9.90 -9.92 13.41
N VAL A 151 9.01 -8.94 13.59
CA VAL A 151 9.34 -7.53 13.33
C VAL A 151 10.33 -6.97 14.36
N THR A 152 10.18 -7.33 15.64
CA THR A 152 11.13 -6.92 16.69
C THR A 152 12.52 -7.50 16.49
N LEU A 153 12.63 -8.75 15.99
CA LEU A 153 13.93 -9.36 15.63
C LEU A 153 14.58 -8.66 14.43
N VAL A 154 13.80 -8.33 13.40
CA VAL A 154 14.31 -7.62 12.21
C VAL A 154 14.80 -6.20 12.54
N GLN A 155 14.14 -5.52 13.48
CA GLN A 155 14.53 -4.18 13.89
C GLN A 155 15.61 -4.16 14.97
N TRP A 156 16.11 -5.32 15.41
CA TRP A 156 17.11 -5.37 16.45
C TRP A 156 18.39 -4.66 15.99
N PRO A 157 18.88 -3.65 16.72
CA PRO A 157 20.09 -2.94 16.34
C PRO A 157 21.26 -3.92 16.34
N SER A 158 21.87 -4.09 15.17
CA SER A 158 23.09 -4.90 15.04
C SER A 158 24.27 -4.00 15.36
N ASP A 159 24.94 -4.30 16.46
CA ASP A 159 26.03 -3.51 17.02
C ASP A 159 27.20 -3.47 16.01
N SER A 160 27.25 -2.41 15.21
CA SER A 160 28.27 -2.20 14.19
C SER A 160 29.17 -1.08 14.65
N GLY A 161 30.44 -1.41 14.92
CA GLY A 161 31.46 -0.56 15.53
C GLY A 161 32.01 0.56 14.62
N GLY A 162 31.16 1.47 14.15
CA GLY A 162 31.55 2.71 13.47
C GLY A 162 31.48 3.95 14.37
N ASP A 163 32.17 5.03 13.97
CA ASP A 163 32.35 6.29 14.69
C ASP A 163 31.04 7.02 15.06
N THR A 164 31.10 7.81 16.12
CA THR A 164 29.94 8.37 16.84
C THR A 164 29.08 9.36 16.03
N GLU A 165 29.64 10.08 15.05
CA GLU A 165 28.90 11.11 14.29
C GLU A 165 28.03 10.54 13.15
N GLU A 166 28.53 9.58 12.37
CA GLU A 166 27.73 8.91 11.33
C GLU A 166 26.58 8.09 11.93
N LYS A 167 26.79 7.52 13.13
CA LYS A 167 25.76 6.80 13.88
C LYS A 167 24.57 7.68 14.27
N VAL A 168 24.78 8.92 14.68
CA VAL A 168 23.69 9.80 15.15
C VAL A 168 22.79 10.24 13.99
N VAL A 169 23.37 10.61 12.85
CA VAL A 169 22.61 11.00 11.65
C VAL A 169 21.89 9.79 11.05
N SER A 170 22.57 8.63 10.99
CA SER A 170 21.98 7.37 10.51
C SER A 170 20.82 6.91 11.41
N ALA A 171 21.01 6.90 12.74
CA ALA A 171 19.97 6.53 13.70
C ALA A 171 18.75 7.46 13.66
N GLY A 172 18.96 8.78 13.51
CA GLY A 172 17.87 9.75 13.37
C GLY A 172 17.03 9.52 12.11
N SER A 173 17.69 9.25 10.98
CA SER A 173 17.00 8.92 9.72
C SER A 173 16.23 7.61 9.83
N GLN A 174 16.86 6.55 10.35
CA GLN A 174 16.23 5.24 10.54
C GLN A 174 15.02 5.31 11.47
N PHE A 175 15.11 6.06 12.57
CA PHE A 175 13.98 6.28 13.49
C PHE A 175 12.81 6.99 12.81
N MET A 176 13.08 8.04 12.03
CA MET A 176 12.06 8.73 11.23
C MET A 176 11.40 7.79 10.23
N GLY A 177 12.18 6.94 9.55
CA GLY A 177 11.67 5.93 8.64
C GLY A 177 10.79 4.89 9.34
N LEU A 178 11.21 4.40 10.50
CA LEU A 178 10.45 3.43 11.30
C LEU A 178 9.11 4.02 11.77
N MET A 179 9.12 5.24 12.30
CA MET A 179 7.90 5.93 12.72
C MET A 179 6.95 6.17 11.54
N ALA A 180 7.49 6.50 10.36
CA ALA A 180 6.69 6.63 9.15
C ALA A 180 6.02 5.30 8.75
N VAL A 181 6.73 4.16 8.81
CA VAL A 181 6.13 2.84 8.53
C VAL A 181 5.07 2.47 9.55
N LEU A 182 5.32 2.71 10.85
CA LEU A 182 4.35 2.41 11.90
C LEU A 182 3.06 3.21 11.74
N MET A 183 3.18 4.53 11.48
CA MET A 183 2.01 5.37 11.19
C MET A 183 1.30 4.90 9.91
N ALA A 184 2.05 4.54 8.86
CA ALA A 184 1.47 4.01 7.62
C ALA A 184 0.74 2.67 7.84
N CYS A 185 1.23 1.80 8.73
CA CYS A 185 0.57 0.55 9.10
C CYS A 185 -0.73 0.79 9.85
N VAL A 186 -0.75 1.73 10.80
CA VAL A 186 -1.97 2.10 11.55
C VAL A 186 -3.00 2.71 10.61
N SER A 187 -2.59 3.67 9.78
CA SER A 187 -3.46 4.31 8.80
C SER A 187 -4.02 3.31 7.79
N SER A 188 -3.19 2.38 7.31
CA SER A 188 -3.60 1.31 6.39
C SER A 188 -4.64 0.39 6.99
N GLY A 189 -4.43 -0.04 8.25
CA GLY A 189 -5.36 -0.92 8.95
C GLY A 189 -6.72 -0.25 9.16
N PHE A 190 -6.71 1.00 9.60
CA PHE A 190 -7.95 1.77 9.80
C PHE A 190 -8.69 2.00 8.48
N ALA A 191 -8.03 2.58 7.47
CA ALA A 191 -8.66 2.90 6.19
C ALA A 191 -9.18 1.65 5.48
N GLY A 192 -8.42 0.55 5.53
CA GLY A 192 -8.82 -0.73 4.96
C GLY A 192 -10.09 -1.29 5.59
N VAL A 193 -10.16 -1.34 6.92
CA VAL A 193 -11.33 -1.85 7.64
C VAL A 193 -12.53 -0.91 7.49
N TYR A 194 -12.31 0.41 7.51
CA TYR A 194 -13.35 1.40 7.27
C TYR A 194 -13.93 1.28 5.86
N PHE A 195 -13.07 1.12 4.84
CA PHE A 195 -13.50 0.90 3.47
C PHE A 195 -14.23 -0.44 3.31
N GLU A 196 -13.77 -1.52 3.95
CA GLU A 196 -14.48 -2.81 3.99
C GLU A 196 -15.89 -2.65 4.58
N LYS A 197 -16.04 -1.84 5.64
CA LYS A 197 -17.33 -1.56 6.25
C LYS A 197 -18.27 -0.86 5.27
N ILE A 198 -17.80 0.16 4.55
CA ILE A 198 -18.62 0.88 3.54
C ILE A 198 -19.02 -0.03 2.38
N LEU A 199 -18.09 -0.87 1.90
CA LEU A 199 -18.38 -1.83 0.83
C LEU A 199 -19.45 -2.85 1.25
N LYS A 200 -19.51 -3.23 2.53
CA LYS A 200 -20.53 -4.14 3.05
C LYS A 200 -21.89 -3.48 3.23
N GLU A 201 -21.94 -2.17 3.47
CA GLU A 201 -23.18 -1.41 3.65
C GLU A 201 -23.91 -1.11 2.33
N THR A 202 -23.23 -1.23 1.17
CA THR A 202 -23.74 -0.70 -0.12
C THR A 202 -23.53 -1.67 -1.30
N LYS A 203 -24.48 -1.74 -2.25
CA LYS A 203 -24.43 -2.67 -3.41
C LYS A 203 -23.68 -2.13 -4.65
N GLN A 204 -22.94 -1.03 -4.53
CA GLN A 204 -22.29 -0.38 -5.67
C GLN A 204 -21.11 -1.21 -6.23
N SER A 205 -20.76 -0.99 -7.50
CA SER A 205 -19.61 -1.66 -8.11
C SER A 205 -18.28 -1.18 -7.51
N VAL A 206 -17.31 -2.10 -7.42
CA VAL A 206 -15.97 -1.81 -6.87
C VAL A 206 -15.24 -0.73 -7.69
N TRP A 207 -15.48 -0.68 -8.99
CA TRP A 207 -14.88 0.32 -9.90
C TRP A 207 -15.43 1.72 -9.63
N VAL A 208 -16.74 1.87 -9.43
CA VAL A 208 -17.35 3.16 -9.08
C VAL A 208 -16.83 3.65 -7.72
N ARG A 209 -16.71 2.75 -6.75
CA ARG A 209 -16.12 3.06 -5.44
C ARG A 209 -14.65 3.49 -5.56
N ASN A 210 -13.87 2.86 -6.44
CA ASN A 210 -12.49 3.28 -6.72
C ASN A 210 -12.41 4.64 -7.41
N ILE A 211 -13.35 5.00 -8.30
CA ILE A 211 -13.42 6.34 -8.90
C ILE A 211 -13.73 7.38 -7.82
N GLN A 212 -14.73 7.13 -6.97
CA GLN A 212 -15.09 8.03 -5.87
C GLN A 212 -13.91 8.23 -4.91
N LEU A 213 -13.26 7.14 -4.51
CA LEU A 213 -12.11 7.17 -3.63
C LEU A 213 -10.92 7.88 -4.29
N GLY A 214 -10.68 7.65 -5.58
CA GLY A 214 -9.65 8.34 -6.36
C GLY A 214 -9.89 9.85 -6.44
N LEU A 215 -11.13 10.29 -6.70
CA LEU A 215 -11.49 11.72 -6.77
C LEU A 215 -11.20 12.44 -5.44
N PHE A 216 -11.62 11.87 -4.30
CA PHE A 216 -11.30 12.46 -3.00
C PHE A 216 -9.81 12.41 -2.70
N SER A 217 -9.13 11.32 -3.06
CA SER A 217 -7.68 11.19 -2.86
C SER A 217 -6.90 12.23 -3.67
N PHE A 218 -7.34 12.50 -4.90
CA PHE A 218 -6.79 13.57 -5.73
C PHE A 218 -6.99 14.94 -5.09
N ILE A 219 -8.22 15.29 -4.68
CA ILE A 219 -8.52 16.60 -4.08
C ILE A 219 -7.72 16.79 -2.79
N LEU A 220 -7.78 15.83 -1.87
CA LEU A 220 -7.09 15.90 -0.58
C LEU A 220 -5.57 15.86 -0.75
N GLY A 221 -5.06 15.06 -1.69
CA GLY A 221 -3.63 14.99 -2.02
C GLY A 221 -3.11 16.28 -2.63
N PHE A 222 -3.89 16.90 -3.52
CA PHE A 222 -3.53 18.18 -4.13
C PHE A 222 -3.51 19.31 -3.09
N ILE A 223 -4.51 19.36 -2.21
CA ILE A 223 -4.50 20.29 -1.06
C ILE A 223 -3.29 20.04 -0.18
N GLY A 224 -3.01 18.77 0.16
CA GLY A 224 -1.83 18.40 0.95
C GLY A 224 -0.52 18.85 0.29
N MET A 225 -0.36 18.63 -1.02
CA MET A 225 0.81 19.07 -1.77
C MET A 225 0.99 20.59 -1.71
N ILE A 226 -0.09 21.38 -1.86
CA ILE A 226 0.00 22.84 -1.76
C ILE A 226 0.34 23.29 -0.33
N VAL A 227 -0.22 22.62 0.69
CA VAL A 227 0.00 23.00 2.09
C VAL A 227 1.43 22.67 2.55
N TYR A 228 1.95 21.49 2.23
CA TYR A 228 3.26 21.03 2.69
C TYR A 228 4.40 21.42 1.76
N ASP A 229 4.21 21.30 0.44
CA ASP A 229 5.25 21.52 -0.56
C ASP A 229 5.01 22.75 -1.45
N GLY A 230 4.03 23.59 -1.11
CA GLY A 230 3.62 24.73 -1.95
C GLY A 230 4.72 25.73 -2.27
N GLN A 231 5.68 25.93 -1.37
CA GLN A 231 6.86 26.79 -1.63
C GLN A 231 7.75 26.17 -2.72
N SER A 232 8.09 24.89 -2.59
CA SER A 232 8.88 24.13 -3.57
C SER A 232 8.18 24.08 -4.92
N VAL A 233 6.87 23.79 -4.93
CA VAL A 233 6.03 23.76 -6.14
C VAL A 233 5.98 25.11 -6.84
N ARG A 234 5.97 26.23 -6.10
CA ARG A 234 5.99 27.57 -6.69
C ARG A 234 7.33 27.93 -7.31
N GLN A 235 8.44 27.47 -6.74
CA GLN A 235 9.79 27.80 -7.18
C GLN A 235 10.26 26.96 -8.37
N LEU A 236 10.02 25.65 -8.33
CA LEU A 236 10.58 24.68 -9.29
C LEU A 236 9.49 23.90 -10.06
N GLY A 237 8.21 24.15 -9.75
CA GLY A 237 7.08 23.45 -10.34
C GLY A 237 6.72 22.14 -9.64
N MET A 238 5.53 21.63 -9.95
CA MET A 238 5.03 20.35 -9.40
C MET A 238 5.92 19.17 -9.80
N PHE A 239 6.44 19.18 -11.04
CA PHE A 239 7.22 18.10 -11.62
C PHE A 239 8.74 18.26 -11.45
N GLN A 240 9.18 19.00 -10.44
CA GLN A 240 10.61 19.13 -10.13
C GLN A 240 11.26 17.76 -9.89
N GLY A 241 12.45 17.54 -10.44
CA GLY A 241 13.20 16.29 -10.24
C GLY A 241 12.53 15.03 -10.82
N TYR A 242 11.54 15.17 -11.71
CA TYR A 242 10.94 14.03 -12.39
C TYR A 242 11.90 13.49 -13.44
N SER A 243 12.44 12.31 -13.20
CA SER A 243 13.15 11.51 -14.21
C SER A 243 12.27 10.39 -14.75
N THR A 244 12.77 9.67 -15.75
CA THR A 244 12.10 8.48 -16.29
C THR A 244 11.78 7.46 -15.19
N ILE A 245 12.65 7.33 -14.20
CA ILE A 245 12.44 6.42 -13.06
C ILE A 245 11.25 6.89 -12.22
N THR A 246 11.14 8.19 -11.92
CA THR A 246 9.99 8.76 -11.20
C THR A 246 8.68 8.51 -11.94
N CYS A 247 8.65 8.66 -13.27
CA CYS A 247 7.49 8.31 -14.08
C CYS A 247 7.12 6.81 -13.99
N ILE A 248 8.12 5.92 -13.99
CA ILE A 248 7.90 4.48 -13.78
C ILE A 248 7.32 4.22 -12.38
N VAL A 249 7.82 4.88 -11.34
CA VAL A 249 7.28 4.76 -9.96
C VAL A 249 5.81 5.18 -9.92
N VAL A 250 5.47 6.34 -10.51
CA VAL A 250 4.11 6.86 -10.56
C VAL A 250 3.18 5.88 -11.31
N ALA A 251 3.64 5.32 -12.43
CA ALA A 251 2.89 4.32 -13.19
C ALA A 251 2.70 3.01 -12.39
N LEU A 252 3.76 2.49 -11.76
CA LEU A 252 3.72 1.29 -10.92
C LEU A 252 2.81 1.47 -9.70
N GLN A 253 2.78 2.67 -9.11
CA GLN A 253 1.90 3.01 -8.01
C GLN A 253 0.43 3.03 -8.47
N ALA A 254 0.17 3.60 -9.64
CA ALA A 254 -1.17 3.64 -10.21
C ALA A 254 -1.69 2.22 -10.54
N VAL A 255 -0.90 1.44 -11.29
CA VAL A 255 -1.21 0.04 -11.62
C VAL A 255 -1.36 -0.79 -10.34
N GLY A 256 -0.49 -0.57 -9.36
CA GLY A 256 -0.54 -1.26 -8.07
C GLY A 256 -1.86 -1.08 -7.33
N GLY A 257 -2.37 0.15 -7.26
CA GLY A 257 -3.67 0.41 -6.64
C GLY A 257 -4.82 -0.35 -7.32
N LEU A 258 -4.80 -0.46 -8.65
CA LEU A 258 -5.80 -1.19 -9.42
C LEU A 258 -5.66 -2.72 -9.25
N VAL A 259 -4.43 -3.23 -9.31
CA VAL A 259 -4.12 -4.65 -9.07
C VAL A 259 -4.60 -5.06 -7.68
N VAL A 260 -4.38 -4.24 -6.65
CA VAL A 260 -4.88 -4.51 -5.29
C VAL A 260 -6.41 -4.66 -5.28
N ALA A 261 -7.14 -3.80 -5.99
CA ALA A 261 -8.60 -3.90 -6.09
C ALA A 261 -9.06 -5.21 -6.76
N VAL A 262 -8.38 -5.61 -7.85
CA VAL A 262 -8.65 -6.89 -8.54
C VAL A 262 -8.32 -8.08 -7.61
N VAL A 263 -7.19 -8.04 -6.92
CA VAL A 263 -6.78 -9.09 -5.97
C VAL A 263 -7.75 -9.20 -4.81
N ILE A 264 -8.30 -8.09 -4.29
CA ILE A 264 -9.35 -8.15 -3.27
C ILE A 264 -10.59 -8.91 -3.78
N LYS A 265 -10.93 -8.73 -5.06
CA LYS A 265 -12.10 -9.37 -5.68
C LYS A 265 -11.88 -10.84 -6.01
N TYR A 266 -10.67 -11.25 -6.41
CA TYR A 266 -10.43 -12.57 -7.00
C TYR A 266 -9.43 -13.47 -6.26
N ALA A 267 -8.59 -12.93 -5.36
CA ALA A 267 -7.56 -13.69 -4.67
C ALA A 267 -7.95 -14.02 -3.22
N ASP A 268 -7.70 -15.27 -2.82
CA ASP A 268 -7.86 -15.71 -1.44
C ASP A 268 -6.77 -15.09 -0.54
N ASN A 269 -7.03 -14.97 0.77
CA ASN A 269 -6.08 -14.38 1.72
C ASN A 269 -4.72 -15.13 1.76
N ILE A 270 -4.74 -16.43 1.50
CA ILE A 270 -3.53 -17.26 1.38
C ILE A 270 -2.65 -16.80 0.21
N LEU A 271 -3.24 -16.46 -0.95
CA LEU A 271 -2.50 -15.97 -2.12
C LEU A 271 -1.82 -14.63 -1.82
N LYS A 272 -2.52 -13.73 -1.12
CA LYS A 272 -1.92 -12.46 -0.66
C LYS A 272 -0.72 -12.70 0.26
N GLY A 273 -0.80 -13.73 1.11
CA GLY A 273 0.31 -14.13 1.97
C GLY A 273 1.51 -14.70 1.20
N PHE A 274 1.27 -15.53 0.17
CA PHE A 274 2.32 -15.96 -0.75
C PHE A 274 2.99 -14.76 -1.44
N ALA A 275 2.20 -13.81 -1.94
CA ALA A 275 2.73 -12.66 -2.66
C ALA A 275 3.62 -11.80 -1.77
N ALA A 276 3.16 -11.52 -0.54
CA ALA A 276 3.93 -10.79 0.45
C ALA A 276 5.25 -11.49 0.80
N SER A 277 5.21 -12.82 1.01
CA SER A 277 6.38 -13.61 1.37
C SER A 277 7.44 -13.59 0.27
N LEU A 278 7.02 -13.80 -0.98
CA LEU A 278 7.93 -13.75 -2.12
C LEU A 278 8.49 -12.33 -2.32
N SER A 279 7.68 -11.31 -2.07
CA SER A 279 8.14 -9.92 -2.12
C SER A 279 9.18 -9.58 -1.05
N ILE A 280 9.05 -10.12 0.17
CA ILE A 280 10.08 -10.00 1.23
C ILE A 280 11.39 -10.64 0.78
N ILE A 281 11.33 -11.87 0.26
CA ILE A 281 12.52 -12.61 -0.20
C ILE A 281 13.21 -11.86 -1.33
N LEU A 282 12.47 -11.47 -2.36
CA LEU A 282 13.02 -10.75 -3.52
C LEU A 282 13.58 -9.37 -3.13
N SER A 283 12.86 -8.63 -2.28
CA SER A 283 13.34 -7.31 -1.82
C SER A 283 14.64 -7.45 -1.02
N THR A 284 14.75 -8.49 -0.19
CA THR A 284 15.98 -8.80 0.55
C THR A 284 17.13 -9.15 -0.38
N LEU A 285 16.91 -10.05 -1.35
CA LEU A 285 17.94 -10.46 -2.31
C LEU A 285 18.43 -9.28 -3.14
N ILE A 286 17.52 -8.43 -3.63
CA ILE A 286 17.87 -7.28 -4.47
C ILE A 286 18.56 -6.18 -3.64
N SER A 287 18.12 -5.95 -2.39
CA SER A 287 18.80 -4.99 -1.50
C SER A 287 20.23 -5.43 -1.20
N TYR A 288 20.44 -6.74 -0.97
CA TYR A 288 21.78 -7.30 -0.74
C TYR A 288 22.67 -7.29 -1.99
N PHE A 289 22.21 -7.86 -3.11
CA PHE A 289 23.07 -8.06 -4.29
C PHE A 289 23.18 -6.85 -5.20
N LEU A 290 22.13 -6.04 -5.32
CA LEU A 290 22.02 -5.02 -6.37
C LEU A 290 22.15 -3.60 -5.81
N LEU A 291 21.57 -3.33 -4.63
CA LEU A 291 21.64 -2.02 -3.99
C LEU A 291 22.83 -1.89 -3.02
N ASN A 292 23.37 -3.02 -2.52
CA ASN A 292 24.41 -3.07 -1.48
C ASN A 292 24.09 -2.19 -0.26
N ASP A 293 22.81 -1.91 0.00
CA ASP A 293 22.36 -1.03 1.09
C ASP A 293 21.91 -1.81 2.35
N PHE A 294 21.99 -3.15 2.30
CA PHE A 294 21.56 -4.03 3.39
C PHE A 294 22.40 -5.30 3.49
N SER A 295 22.96 -5.58 4.69
CA SER A 295 23.65 -6.83 4.99
C SER A 295 22.77 -7.73 5.90
N PRO A 296 22.23 -8.86 5.40
CA PRO A 296 21.33 -9.70 6.18
C PRO A 296 22.04 -10.35 7.36
N THR A 297 21.52 -10.12 8.56
CA THR A 297 21.99 -10.79 9.79
C THR A 297 21.19 -12.07 10.07
N GLY A 298 21.72 -12.95 10.92
CA GLY A 298 20.99 -14.15 11.35
C GLY A 298 19.66 -13.82 12.04
N LEU A 299 19.62 -12.71 12.81
CA LEU A 299 18.40 -12.19 13.45
C LEU A 299 17.40 -11.69 12.41
N PHE A 300 17.85 -10.99 11.37
CA PHE A 300 17.00 -10.57 10.26
C PHE A 300 16.34 -11.78 9.59
N PHE A 301 17.10 -12.82 9.27
CA PHE A 301 16.57 -14.01 8.61
C PHE A 301 15.52 -14.73 9.46
N LEU A 302 15.79 -14.92 10.75
CA LEU A 302 14.84 -15.50 11.69
C LEU A 302 13.57 -14.65 11.81
N GLY A 303 13.73 -13.33 11.90
CA GLY A 303 12.62 -12.38 11.97
C GLY A 303 11.75 -12.40 10.71
N ALA A 304 12.37 -12.37 9.52
CA ALA A 304 11.68 -12.45 8.25
C ALA A 304 10.90 -13.78 8.10
N LEU A 305 11.49 -14.90 8.53
CA LEU A 305 10.83 -16.21 8.52
C LEU A 305 9.60 -16.24 9.44
N LEU A 306 9.68 -15.64 10.64
CA LEU A 306 8.53 -15.51 11.53
C LEU A 306 7.43 -14.63 10.94
N VAL A 307 7.78 -13.50 10.30
CA VAL A 307 6.80 -12.63 9.63
C VAL A 307 6.11 -13.33 8.45
N ILE A 308 6.86 -14.11 7.67
CA ILE A 308 6.32 -14.96 6.60
C ILE A 308 5.35 -15.99 7.19
N ALA A 309 5.78 -16.74 8.21
CA ALA A 309 4.95 -17.75 8.87
C ALA A 309 3.66 -17.13 9.46
N ALA A 310 3.76 -15.97 10.11
CA ALA A 310 2.63 -15.22 10.62
C ALA A 310 1.64 -14.82 9.51
N THR A 311 2.16 -14.33 8.38
CA THR A 311 1.32 -13.92 7.24
C THR A 311 0.50 -15.10 6.70
N PHE A 312 1.11 -16.28 6.60
CA PHE A 312 0.40 -17.50 6.20
C PHE A 312 -0.61 -17.97 7.23
N LEU A 313 -0.21 -17.99 8.50
CA LEU A 313 -1.07 -18.47 9.59
C LEU A 313 -2.32 -17.58 9.75
N TYR A 314 -2.18 -16.26 9.58
CA TYR A 314 -3.31 -15.34 9.58
C TYR A 314 -4.21 -15.53 8.35
N GLY A 315 -3.62 -15.82 7.19
CA GLY A 315 -4.35 -16.08 5.94
C GLY A 315 -5.12 -17.41 5.91
N HIS A 316 -4.77 -18.35 6.80
CA HIS A 316 -5.41 -19.66 6.93
C HIS A 316 -6.71 -19.58 7.76
N GLU A 317 -7.65 -18.73 7.35
CA GLU A 317 -9.02 -18.81 7.88
C GLU A 317 -9.73 -20.01 7.22
N ARG A 318 -10.20 -20.95 8.05
CA ARG A 318 -11.14 -21.97 7.60
C ARG A 318 -12.42 -21.26 7.13
N LYS A 319 -12.73 -21.35 5.83
CA LYS A 319 -14.08 -21.07 5.35
C LYS A 319 -15.04 -21.88 6.24
N PRO A 320 -16.08 -21.26 6.84
CA PRO A 320 -17.05 -22.00 7.61
C PRO A 320 -17.66 -23.07 6.69
N THR A 321 -17.42 -24.34 7.01
CA THR A 321 -18.10 -25.47 6.39
C THR A 321 -19.54 -25.43 6.84
N GLY A 322 -20.43 -24.88 5.99
CA GLY A 322 -21.87 -24.95 6.17
C GLY A 322 -22.60 -23.66 5.79
N SER A 323 -22.92 -23.49 4.50
CA SER A 323 -24.31 -23.38 4.05
C SER A 323 -24.34 -23.46 2.53
N SER A 324 -24.77 -24.60 2.03
CA SER A 324 -25.37 -24.73 0.70
C SER A 324 -26.59 -23.80 0.57
N ALA A 325 -26.79 -23.27 -0.65
CA ALA A 325 -27.91 -22.42 -1.11
C ALA A 325 -27.73 -20.90 -0.83
N ILE A 326 -27.89 -19.97 -1.77
CA ILE A 326 -28.71 -19.91 -2.99
C ILE A 326 -27.95 -19.09 -4.06
N LYS A 327 -27.85 -19.61 -5.29
CA LYS A 327 -27.69 -18.81 -6.51
C LYS A 327 -29.04 -18.15 -6.80
N VAL A 328 -29.11 -16.82 -6.80
CA VAL A 328 -29.88 -16.00 -7.77
C VAL A 328 -29.17 -14.67 -7.89
#